data_AF-A0A7K6ZRL6-F1
#
_entry.id   AF-A0A7K6ZRL6-F1
#
_cell.length_a   1.000
_cell.length_b   1.000
_cell.length_c   1.000
_cell.angle_alpha   90.00
_cell.angle_beta   90.00
_cell.angle_gamma   90.00
#
_symmetry.space_group_name_H-M   'P 1'
#
loop_
_entity.id
_entity.type
_entity.pdbx_description
1 polymer ?
#
loop_
_entity_poly.entity_id
_entity_poly.type
_entity_poly.pdbx_seq_one_letter_code
_entity_poly.pdbx_strand_id
1 'polypeptide(L)'
;KYTKFSIFYYWINSVGKKTFIDKKLLEIPIPPGEENHTTTRSYSQETRPLESTSFTGTYYCEVKWSDIVKTGAGVFVLATDAGYIQTSYRWEILITFTAIFAALSITGTGLLLWKRK
;
A
#
# COMPACT_ATOMS: atom_id res chain seq x y z
N LYS A 1 34.40 -0.70 3.94
CA LYS A 1 33.64 -1.28 2.80
C LYS A 1 32.18 -0.81 2.77
N TYR A 2 31.49 -0.74 3.91
CA TYR A 2 30.05 -0.44 3.99
C TYR A 2 29.68 1.03 4.22
N THR A 3 30.67 1.90 4.39
CA THR A 3 30.47 3.34 4.66
C THR A 3 29.94 4.09 3.46
N LYS A 4 30.19 3.61 2.23
CA LYS A 4 29.76 4.24 0.99
C LYS A 4 28.83 3.35 0.19
N PHE A 5 27.66 3.87 -0.14
CA PHE A 5 26.61 3.08 -0.79
C PHE A 5 25.60 3.92 -1.55
N SER A 6 24.87 3.26 -2.44
CA SER A 6 23.76 3.86 -3.17
C SER A 6 22.47 3.14 -2.84
N ILE A 7 21.42 3.91 -2.54
CA ILE A 7 20.04 3.43 -2.45
C ILE A 7 19.35 3.78 -3.77
N PHE A 8 18.71 2.80 -4.39
CA PHE A 8 17.92 2.95 -5.60
C PHE A 8 16.46 2.69 -5.28
N TYR A 9 15.60 3.61 -5.71
CA TYR A 9 14.16 3.49 -5.61
C TYR A 9 13.58 3.30 -7.00
N TYR A 10 12.79 2.26 -7.17
CA TYR A 10 12.11 1.95 -8.41
C TYR A 10 10.81 1.23 -8.12
N TRP A 11 9.94 1.14 -9.11
CA TRP A 11 8.75 0.32 -9.03
C TRP A 11 8.60 -0.53 -10.28
N ILE A 12 7.87 -1.63 -10.14
CA ILE A 12 7.58 -2.58 -11.23
C ILE A 12 6.06 -2.63 -11.38
N ASN A 13 5.58 -2.37 -12.59
CA ASN A 13 4.16 -2.39 -12.90
C ASN A 13 3.63 -3.80 -13.17
N SER A 14 2.32 -3.92 -13.41
CA SER A 14 1.66 -5.21 -13.69
C SER A 14 2.18 -5.95 -14.93
N VAL A 15 2.80 -5.24 -15.88
CA VAL A 15 3.44 -5.83 -17.07
C VAL A 15 4.94 -6.08 -16.88
N GLY A 16 5.46 -5.94 -15.66
CA GLY A 16 6.88 -6.20 -15.34
C GLY A 16 7.84 -5.06 -15.74
N LYS A 17 7.33 -3.92 -16.21
CA LYS A 17 8.18 -2.77 -16.56
C LYS A 17 8.72 -2.12 -15.29
N LYS A 18 10.05 -2.14 -15.16
CA LYS A 18 10.79 -1.42 -14.10
C LYS A 18 10.92 0.06 -14.47
N THR A 19 10.49 0.93 -13.57
CA THR A 19 10.61 2.39 -13.70
C THR A 19 11.43 2.93 -12.56
N PHE A 20 12.51 3.63 -12.89
CA PHE A 20 13.37 4.30 -11.91
C PHE A 20 12.65 5.51 -11.32
N ILE A 21 12.76 5.70 -9.99
CA ILE A 21 12.17 6.82 -9.27
C ILE A 21 13.28 7.79 -8.87
N ASP A 22 14.24 7.32 -8.06
CA ASP A 22 15.30 8.16 -7.52
C ASP A 22 16.50 7.33 -7.06
N LYS A 23 17.64 8.00 -6.84
CA LYS A 23 18.87 7.43 -6.32
C LYS A 23 19.47 8.35 -5.27
N LYS A 24 19.82 7.78 -4.12
CA LYS A 24 20.56 8.46 -3.05
C LYS A 24 21.95 7.86 -2.91
N LEU A 25 22.99 8.69 -3.03
CA LEU A 25 24.36 8.31 -2.70
C LEU A 25 24.66 8.75 -1.27
N LEU A 26 25.19 7.83 -0.46
CA LEU A 26 25.48 8.06 0.95
C LEU A 26 26.92 7.65 1.26
N GLU A 27 27.55 8.45 2.10
CA GLU A 27 28.86 8.19 2.67
C GLU A 27 28.80 8.53 4.17
N ILE A 28 29.03 7.54 5.02
CA ILE A 28 28.84 7.64 6.47
C ILE A 28 30.17 7.38 7.15
N PRO A 29 30.71 8.36 7.89
CA PRO A 29 31.91 8.14 8.68
C PRO A 29 31.60 7.22 9.87
N ILE A 30 32.54 6.33 10.16
CA ILE A 30 32.51 5.49 11.37
C ILE A 30 33.14 6.33 12.50
N PRO A 31 32.43 6.58 13.61
CA PRO A 31 33.02 7.24 14.77
C PRO A 31 34.19 6.42 15.35
N PRO A 32 35.23 7.05 15.90
CA PRO A 32 36.31 6.32 16.55
C PRO A 32 35.78 5.44 17.69
N GLY A 33 36.15 4.15 17.71
CA GLY A 33 35.72 3.19 18.73
C GLY A 33 34.44 2.42 18.39
N GLU A 34 33.78 2.70 17.26
CA GLU A 34 32.57 2.02 16.78
C GLU A 34 32.86 1.09 15.57
N GLU A 35 34.12 0.82 15.25
CA GLU A 35 34.50 0.11 14.01
C GLU A 35 33.96 -1.32 13.92
N ASN A 36 33.73 -1.96 15.06
CA ASN A 36 33.26 -3.34 15.16
C ASN A 36 31.79 -3.46 15.59
N HIS A 37 31.07 -2.35 15.65
CA HIS A 37 29.68 -2.33 16.08
C HIS A 37 28.73 -2.26 14.89
N THR A 38 27.57 -2.92 15.05
CA THR A 38 26.50 -2.84 14.05
C THR A 38 25.60 -1.67 14.40
N THR A 39 25.28 -0.84 13.39
CA THR A 39 24.35 0.28 13.53
C THR A 39 23.17 0.11 12.58
N THR A 40 22.00 0.52 13.02
CA THR A 40 20.78 0.58 12.20
C THR A 40 20.43 2.04 11.97
N ARG A 41 20.31 2.44 10.71
CA ARG A 41 19.89 3.80 10.32
C ARG A 41 18.70 3.74 9.37
N SER A 42 17.76 4.63 9.60
CA SER A 42 16.59 4.78 8.74
C SER A 42 16.81 5.91 7.73
N TYR A 43 16.50 5.65 6.47
CA TYR A 43 16.52 6.65 5.40
C TYR A 43 15.10 6.83 4.90
N SER A 44 14.52 8.01 5.17
CA SER A 44 13.26 8.37 4.54
C SER A 44 13.49 8.81 3.10
N GLN A 45 12.55 8.42 2.24
CA GLN A 45 12.44 8.90 0.88
C GLN A 45 10.96 9.24 0.64
N GLU A 46 10.69 10.51 0.34
CA GLU A 46 9.39 10.89 -0.19
C GLU A 46 9.40 10.63 -1.69
N THR A 47 8.38 9.93 -2.16
CA THR A 47 8.15 9.76 -3.60
C THR A 47 6.98 10.67 -3.96
N ARG A 48 7.25 11.70 -4.77
CA ARG A 48 6.19 12.53 -5.33
C ARG A 48 5.57 11.77 -6.50
N PRO A 49 4.23 11.67 -6.61
CA PRO A 49 3.60 11.10 -7.79
C PRO A 49 3.98 11.92 -9.02
N LEU A 50 4.63 11.31 -10.02
CA LEU A 50 4.90 11.95 -11.31
C LEU A 50 3.65 11.83 -12.20
N GLU A 51 2.65 12.70 -12.04
CA GLU A 51 1.44 12.81 -12.88
C GLU A 51 0.58 11.51 -13.00
N SER A 52 -0.70 11.64 -12.65
CA SER A 52 -1.60 10.58 -12.17
C SER A 52 -1.81 9.33 -13.06
N THR A 53 -2.26 8.24 -12.42
CA THR A 53 -2.66 6.89 -12.90
C THR A 53 -1.57 5.84 -13.12
N SER A 54 -0.36 6.23 -13.51
CA SER A 54 0.65 5.26 -13.97
C SER A 54 1.45 4.57 -12.85
N PHE A 55 1.02 4.61 -11.58
CA PHE A 55 1.85 4.22 -10.42
C PHE A 55 1.43 2.94 -9.71
N THR A 56 0.45 2.21 -10.24
CA THR A 56 0.03 0.93 -9.64
C THR A 56 1.08 -0.14 -9.89
N GLY A 57 1.72 -0.61 -8.81
CA GLY A 57 2.71 -1.67 -8.89
C GLY A 57 3.46 -1.87 -7.57
N THR A 58 4.53 -2.65 -7.62
CA THR A 58 5.35 -2.94 -6.44
C THR A 58 6.58 -2.04 -6.42
N TYR A 59 6.72 -1.28 -5.36
CA TYR A 59 7.83 -0.37 -5.10
C TYR A 59 8.93 -1.11 -4.36
N TYR A 60 10.17 -0.92 -4.80
CA TYR A 60 11.34 -1.56 -4.22
C TYR A 60 12.37 -0.52 -3.79
N CYS A 61 13.06 -0.88 -2.72
CA CYS A 61 14.29 -0.23 -2.28
C CYS A 61 15.42 -1.24 -2.46
N GLU A 62 16.45 -0.86 -3.22
CA GLU A 62 17.63 -1.67 -3.47
C GLU A 62 18.87 -0.90 -3.03
N VAL A 63 19.70 -1.54 -2.20
CA VAL A 63 20.93 -0.93 -1.71
C VAL A 63 22.14 -1.65 -2.24
N LYS A 64 23.09 -0.87 -2.75
CA LYS A 64 24.34 -1.36 -3.33
C LYS A 64 25.54 -0.80 -2.58
N TRP A 65 26.38 -1.69 -2.08
CA TRP A 65 27.65 -1.42 -1.39
C TRP A 65 28.74 -2.20 -2.10
N SER A 66 29.61 -1.53 -2.85
CA SER A 66 30.66 -2.22 -3.64
C SER A 66 30.06 -3.33 -4.54
N ASP A 67 30.36 -4.59 -4.25
CA ASP A 67 29.92 -5.84 -4.89
C ASP A 67 28.61 -6.42 -4.31
N ILE A 68 28.12 -5.92 -3.17
CA ILE A 68 26.94 -6.45 -2.49
C ILE A 68 25.71 -5.66 -2.90
N VAL A 69 24.67 -6.38 -3.33
CA VAL A 69 23.33 -5.84 -3.63
C VAL A 69 22.32 -6.50 -2.70
N LYS A 70 21.45 -5.69 -2.10
CA LYS A 70 20.33 -6.14 -1.27
C LYS A 70 19.06 -5.41 -1.68
N THR A 71 18.00 -6.16 -1.93
CA THR A 71 16.69 -5.61 -2.31
C THR A 71 15.69 -5.92 -1.19
N GLY A 72 14.90 -4.92 -0.80
CA GLY A 72 13.80 -5.10 0.15
C GLY A 72 12.67 -5.95 -0.45
N ALA A 73 11.77 -6.43 0.41
CA ALA A 73 10.62 -7.24 -0.01
C ALA A 73 9.67 -6.52 -0.98
N GLY A 74 9.71 -5.18 -0.96
CA GLY A 74 8.86 -4.31 -1.76
C GLY A 74 7.50 -4.06 -1.11
N VAL A 75 6.80 -3.05 -1.62
CA VAL A 75 5.47 -2.63 -1.14
C VAL A 75 4.57 -2.44 -2.35
N PHE A 76 3.45 -3.16 -2.39
CA PHE A 76 2.46 -2.96 -3.44
C PHE A 76 1.64 -1.70 -3.16
N VAL A 77 1.56 -0.83 -4.15
CA VAL A 77 0.76 0.40 -4.11
C VAL A 77 -0.28 0.32 -5.22
N LEU A 78 -1.55 0.47 -4.84
CA LEU A 78 -2.66 0.60 -5.76
C LEU A 78 -3.01 2.08 -5.89
N ALA A 79 -2.65 2.67 -7.03
CA ALA A 79 -2.99 4.05 -7.36
C ALA A 79 -4.35 4.06 -8.08
N THR A 80 -5.31 4.77 -7.50
CA THR A 80 -6.67 4.94 -8.04
C THR A 80 -7.00 6.42 -8.15
N ASP A 81 -7.56 6.87 -9.27
CA ASP A 81 -7.98 8.28 -9.43
C ASP A 81 -9.01 8.72 -8.40
N ALA A 82 -9.86 7.79 -7.95
CA ALA A 82 -10.91 8.05 -6.96
C ALA A 82 -10.41 8.03 -5.50
N GLY A 83 -9.13 7.73 -5.26
CA GLY A 83 -8.59 7.46 -3.92
C GLY A 83 -9.16 6.17 -3.28
N TYR A 84 -8.68 5.84 -2.08
CA TYR A 84 -9.16 4.66 -1.35
C TYR A 84 -10.56 4.91 -0.77
N ILE A 85 -11.58 4.28 -1.35
CA ILE A 85 -12.92 4.25 -0.77
C ILE A 85 -13.02 2.99 0.10
N GLN A 86 -12.96 3.16 1.42
CA GLN A 86 -13.22 2.05 2.34
C GLN A 86 -14.68 1.61 2.19
N THR A 87 -14.89 0.47 1.56
CA THR A 87 -16.24 -0.12 1.39
C THR A 87 -16.68 -0.84 2.67
N SER A 88 -16.71 -0.12 3.80
CA SER A 88 -17.25 -0.66 5.05
C SER A 88 -18.77 -0.85 4.96
N TYR A 89 -19.46 0.02 4.20
CA TYR A 89 -20.93 0.12 4.13
C TYR A 89 -21.68 -1.10 3.59
N ARG A 90 -20.99 -2.13 3.10
CA ARG A 90 -21.62 -3.29 2.46
C ARG A 90 -22.50 -4.06 3.45
N TRP A 91 -22.07 -4.18 4.70
CA TRP A 91 -22.81 -4.92 5.72
C TRP A 91 -24.04 -4.15 6.20
N GLU A 92 -23.90 -2.85 6.42
CA GLU A 92 -24.97 -1.95 6.86
C GLU A 92 -26.09 -1.89 5.82
N ILE A 93 -25.73 -1.83 4.53
CA ILE A 93 -26.70 -1.89 3.42
C ILE A 93 -27.47 -3.21 3.43
N LEU A 94 -26.78 -4.34 3.56
CA LEU A 94 -27.42 -5.67 3.59
C LEU A 94 -28.36 -5.83 4.79
N ILE A 95 -27.94 -5.37 5.98
CA ILE A 95 -28.76 -5.41 7.20
C ILE A 95 -30.00 -4.54 7.02
N THR A 96 -29.84 -3.33 6.49
CA THR A 96 -30.95 -2.38 6.27
C THR A 96 -31.99 -2.96 5.31
N PHE A 97 -31.55 -3.47 4.16
CA PHE A 97 -32.48 -4.09 3.20
C PHE A 97 -33.19 -5.30 3.80
N THR A 98 -32.47 -6.15 4.53
CA THR A 98 -33.06 -7.34 5.17
C THR A 98 -34.14 -6.94 6.19
N ALA A 99 -33.87 -5.92 7.01
CA ALA A 99 -34.83 -5.42 7.99
C ALA A 99 -36.09 -4.84 7.31
N ILE A 100 -35.92 -4.07 6.23
CA ILE A 100 -37.04 -3.52 5.43
C ILE A 100 -37.88 -4.66 4.84
N PHE A 101 -37.25 -5.65 4.21
CA PHE A 101 -37.96 -6.78 3.62
C PHE A 101 -38.68 -7.62 4.66
N ALA A 102 -38.07 -7.86 5.83
CA ALA A 102 -38.72 -8.56 6.93
C ALA A 102 -39.98 -7.81 7.42
N ALA A 103 -39.87 -6.49 7.63
CA ALA A 103 -41.00 -5.66 8.05
C ALA A 103 -42.14 -5.67 7.01
N LEU A 104 -41.81 -5.55 5.72
CA LEU A 104 -42.78 -5.60 4.63
C LEU A 104 -43.45 -6.99 4.54
N SER A 105 -42.69 -8.07 4.73
CA SER A 105 -43.21 -9.44 4.71
C SER A 105 -44.22 -9.69 5.83
N ILE A 106 -43.88 -9.28 7.06
CA ILE A 106 -44.77 -9.40 8.23
C ILE A 106 -46.04 -8.58 8.02
N THR A 107 -45.88 -7.31 7.62
CA THR A 107 -47.01 -6.40 7.40
C THR A 107 -47.92 -6.91 6.29
N GLY A 108 -47.36 -7.32 5.16
CA GLY A 108 -48.13 -7.87 4.03
C GLY A 108 -48.89 -9.14 4.42
N THR A 109 -48.25 -10.05 5.15
CA THR A 109 -48.90 -11.28 5.65
C THR A 109 -50.03 -10.96 6.63
N GLY A 110 -49.81 -10.04 7.56
CA GLY A 110 -50.84 -9.57 8.49
C GLY A 110 -52.04 -8.93 7.79
N LEU A 111 -51.79 -8.08 6.78
CA LEU A 111 -52.85 -7.42 6.01
C LEU A 111 -53.71 -8.44 5.24
N LEU A 112 -53.08 -9.46 4.64
CA LEU A 112 -53.76 -10.53 3.93
C LEU A 112 -54.65 -11.36 4.85
N LEU A 113 -54.18 -11.69 6.05
CA LEU A 113 -54.96 -12.41 7.06
C LEU A 113 -56.13 -11.57 7.58
N TRP A 114 -55.92 -10.27 7.80
CA TRP A 114 -56.99 -9.37 8.25
C TRP A 114 -58.09 -9.25 7.20
N LYS A 115 -57.75 -9.10 5.92
CA LYS A 115 -58.72 -9.04 4.81
C LYS A 115 -59.53 -10.33 4.64
N ARG A 116 -58.99 -11.46 5.09
CA ARG A 116 -59.66 -12.78 5.00
C ARG A 116 -60.67 -13.02 6.12
N LYS A 117 -60.65 -12.19 7.16
CA LYS A 117 -61.60 -12.20 8.28
C LYS A 117 -62.79 -11.31 7.95
#